data_AF-A0A483XA51-F1
#
_entry.id   AF-A0A483XA51-F1
#
_cell.length_a   1.000
_cell.length_b   1.000
_cell.length_c   1.000
_cell.angle_alpha   90.00
_cell.angle_beta   90.00
_cell.angle_gamma   90.00
#
_symmetry.space_group_name_H-M   'P 1'
#
loop_
_entity.id
_entity.type
_entity.pdbx_description
1 polymer ?
#
loop_
_entity_poly.entity_id
_entity_poly.type
_entity_poly.pdbx_seq_one_letter_code
_entity_poly.pdbx_strand_id
1 'polypeptide(L)'
;MKKSPSSAKKKLCFVIMGFGKKTDYKSGKTLNLDATYYEIIKPAAEECGIECIRADEVCHSGSIDREMYRKLLLADVVIADISTNNANALYELGVRHALKKGTTIIMSEKSGVLHFDLNHTATLIYEHLGDDIGCSEARKKRSELQKLISTALQESKTDSPIYTFLPDLKTPTFSEKEIEEIVEESNESEKEWVDVFNNAEKLLKEGNFTEAKKYYSQAIELRPNDDYLLQRLTLCTYKDVSDNISPVMACFDAMSILSALSPDTSNDPETTGLAGAISKNIWREIKDISFLDKAILLYERGY
;
A
#
# COMPACT_ATOMS: atom_id res chain seq x y z
N MET A 1 -32.43 26.20 7.97
CA MET A 1 -31.60 25.05 7.54
C MET A 1 -30.14 25.51 7.50
N LYS A 2 -29.34 25.16 8.50
CA LYS A 2 -27.90 25.45 8.50
C LYS A 2 -27.25 24.37 7.63
N LYS A 3 -26.66 24.74 6.49
CA LYS A 3 -25.77 23.87 5.72
C LYS A 3 -24.66 23.42 6.68
N SER A 4 -24.49 22.12 6.83
CA SER A 4 -23.31 21.52 7.45
C SER A 4 -22.06 22.04 6.71
N PRO A 5 -20.95 22.30 7.42
CA PRO A 5 -19.73 22.74 6.76
C PRO A 5 -19.26 21.60 5.85
N SER A 6 -19.13 21.86 4.55
CA SER A 6 -18.47 20.96 3.62
C SER A 6 -17.08 20.69 4.17
N SER A 7 -16.78 19.44 4.56
CA SER A 7 -15.42 19.06 4.92
C SER A 7 -14.51 19.44 3.75
N ALA A 8 -13.52 20.30 3.98
CA ALA A 8 -12.58 20.69 2.95
C ALA A 8 -11.98 19.42 2.34
N LYS A 9 -12.10 19.25 1.01
CA LYS A 9 -11.56 18.09 0.30
C LYS A 9 -10.07 17.99 0.61
N LYS A 10 -9.66 16.90 1.25
CA LYS A 10 -8.25 16.65 1.57
C LYS A 10 -7.50 16.51 0.24
N LYS A 11 -6.38 17.22 0.10
CA LYS A 11 -5.53 17.12 -1.09
C LYS A 11 -4.89 15.73 -1.13
N LEU A 12 -4.65 15.22 -2.33
CA LEU A 12 -4.07 13.90 -2.55
C LEU A 12 -2.68 14.00 -3.21
N CYS A 13 -1.72 13.31 -2.61
CA CYS A 13 -0.41 12.98 -3.16
C CYS A 13 -0.40 11.49 -3.52
N PHE A 14 -0.34 11.19 -4.81
CA PHE A 14 -0.28 9.81 -5.30
C PHE A 14 1.15 9.43 -5.65
N VAL A 15 1.62 8.29 -5.15
CA VAL A 15 3.01 7.86 -5.29
C VAL A 15 3.11 6.65 -6.21
N ILE A 16 3.87 6.80 -7.30
CA ILE A 16 4.19 5.75 -8.25
C ILE A 16 5.63 5.30 -8.05
N MET A 17 5.81 4.06 -7.61
CA MET A 17 7.13 3.50 -7.31
C MET A 17 7.07 1.97 -7.26
N GLY A 18 8.24 1.32 -7.25
CA GLY A 18 8.32 -0.07 -6.81
C GLY A 18 8.16 -0.18 -5.29
N PHE A 19 7.87 -1.38 -4.80
CA PHE A 19 7.75 -1.69 -3.37
C PHE A 19 8.74 -2.79 -2.96
N GLY A 20 9.01 -2.89 -1.65
CA GLY A 20 9.92 -3.89 -1.10
C GLY A 20 11.40 -3.66 -1.43
N LYS A 21 12.21 -4.68 -1.14
CA LYS A 21 13.63 -4.70 -1.52
C LYS A 21 13.78 -5.15 -2.97
N LYS A 22 14.51 -4.37 -3.77
CA LYS A 22 14.81 -4.68 -5.17
C LYS A 22 16.31 -4.62 -5.42
N THR A 23 16.85 -5.66 -6.02
CA THR A 23 18.25 -5.69 -6.46
C THR A 23 18.34 -5.14 -7.88
N ASP A 24 19.07 -4.05 -8.05
CA ASP A 24 19.47 -3.60 -9.38
C ASP A 24 20.62 -4.47 -9.88
N TYR A 25 20.34 -5.29 -10.89
CA TYR A 25 21.32 -6.20 -11.47
C TYR A 25 22.49 -5.49 -12.17
N LYS A 26 22.34 -4.21 -12.54
CA LYS A 26 23.42 -3.44 -13.18
C LYS A 26 24.45 -2.94 -12.16
N SER A 27 23.98 -2.39 -11.03
CA SER A 27 24.87 -1.91 -9.96
C SER A 27 25.22 -2.98 -8.92
N GLY A 28 24.47 -4.08 -8.86
CA GLY A 28 24.59 -5.12 -7.84
C GLY A 28 24.07 -4.68 -6.46
N LYS A 29 23.46 -3.49 -6.36
CA LYS A 29 22.92 -2.96 -5.10
C LYS A 29 21.48 -3.40 -4.87
N THR A 30 21.17 -3.68 -3.61
CA THR A 30 19.80 -3.88 -3.15
C THR A 30 19.29 -2.59 -2.56
N LEU A 31 18.15 -2.10 -3.03
CA LEU A 31 17.49 -0.89 -2.54
C LEU A 31 16.20 -1.29 -1.82
N ASN A 32 16.01 -0.84 -0.58
CA ASN A 32 14.73 -0.94 0.10
C ASN A 32 13.86 0.27 -0.29
N LEU A 33 12.85 0.02 -1.13
CA LEU A 33 11.93 1.06 -1.60
C LEU A 33 10.89 1.42 -0.53
N ASP A 34 10.60 0.50 0.39
CA ASP A 34 9.73 0.81 1.53
C ASP A 34 10.39 1.81 2.46
N ALA A 35 11.71 1.73 2.65
CA ALA A 35 12.46 2.74 3.40
C ALA A 35 12.34 4.13 2.73
N THR A 36 12.48 4.23 1.40
CA THR A 36 12.26 5.49 0.68
C THR A 36 10.86 6.04 0.92
N TYR A 37 9.85 5.17 0.85
CA TYR A 37 8.46 5.58 1.02
C TYR A 37 8.17 6.07 2.46
N TYR A 38 8.47 5.26 3.47
CA TYR A 38 8.11 5.53 4.85
C TYR A 38 9.02 6.56 5.53
N GLU A 39 10.29 6.69 5.13
CA GLU A 39 11.22 7.63 5.76
C GLU A 39 11.29 9.00 5.07
N ILE A 40 10.96 9.07 3.77
CA ILE A 40 11.06 10.31 2.98
C ILE A 40 9.69 10.74 2.46
N ILE A 41 9.06 9.94 1.60
CA ILE A 41 7.94 10.37 0.76
C ILE A 41 6.68 10.64 1.57
N LYS A 42 6.20 9.62 2.31
CA LYS A 42 4.96 9.70 3.07
C LYS A 42 5.00 10.80 4.15
N PRO A 43 6.06 10.89 4.99
CA PRO A 43 6.14 11.98 5.95
C PRO A 43 6.25 13.36 5.30
N ALA A 44 6.96 13.50 4.17
CA ALA A 44 7.05 14.79 3.47
C ALA A 44 5.67 15.30 3.02
N ALA A 45 4.86 14.42 2.44
CA ALA A 45 3.51 14.78 1.99
C ALA A 45 2.54 15.04 3.15
N GLU A 46 2.56 14.19 4.18
CA GLU A 46 1.70 14.32 5.36
C GLU A 46 2.01 15.57 6.19
N GLU A 47 3.30 15.92 6.35
CA GLU A 47 3.72 17.17 7.00
C GLU A 47 3.30 18.42 6.20
N CYS A 48 3.07 18.29 4.88
CA CYS A 48 2.44 19.33 4.05
C CYS A 48 0.91 19.35 4.15
N GLY A 49 0.29 18.50 4.98
CA GLY A 49 -1.17 18.41 5.15
C GLY A 49 -1.90 17.73 4.00
N ILE A 50 -1.19 16.92 3.21
CA ILE A 50 -1.73 16.21 2.05
C ILE A 50 -1.80 14.72 2.40
N GLU A 51 -2.86 14.05 1.97
CA GLU A 51 -2.94 12.60 2.07
C GLU A 51 -1.97 11.95 1.09
N CYS A 52 -1.15 11.02 1.57
CA CYS A 52 -0.18 10.29 0.73
C CYS A 52 -0.62 8.85 0.56
N ILE A 53 -0.72 8.39 -0.69
CA ILE A 53 -1.12 7.02 -1.02
C ILE A 53 -0.14 6.47 -2.05
N ARG A 54 0.47 5.32 -1.76
CA ARG A 54 1.29 4.57 -2.73
C ARG A 54 0.41 3.66 -3.60
N ALA A 55 0.81 3.45 -4.85
CA ALA A 55 0.02 2.67 -5.81
C ALA A 55 -0.34 1.25 -5.34
N ASP A 56 0.50 0.60 -4.53
CA ASP A 56 0.23 -0.72 -3.93
C ASP A 56 -0.68 -0.67 -2.70
N GLU A 57 -0.83 0.47 -2.03
CA GLU A 57 -1.81 0.67 -0.95
C GLU A 57 -3.25 0.82 -1.50
N VAL A 58 -3.41 0.93 -2.83
CA VAL A 58 -4.70 1.02 -3.49
C VAL A 58 -5.29 -0.39 -3.67
N CYS A 59 -5.93 -0.88 -2.63
CA CYS A 59 -6.62 -2.17 -2.64
C CYS A 59 -8.06 -2.02 -3.16
N HIS A 60 -8.38 -2.46 -4.40
CA HIS A 60 -9.78 -2.71 -4.81
C HIS A 60 -9.91 -3.80 -5.88
N SER A 61 -10.98 -4.58 -5.76
CA SER A 61 -11.44 -5.60 -6.71
C SER A 61 -11.97 -4.98 -8.01
N GLY A 62 -11.68 -5.63 -9.15
CA GLY A 62 -12.43 -5.48 -10.41
C GLY A 62 -11.80 -4.62 -11.51
N SER A 63 -11.04 -3.55 -11.22
CA SER A 63 -10.27 -2.85 -12.26
C SER A 63 -9.14 -1.99 -11.68
N ILE A 64 -8.04 -2.64 -11.27
CA ILE A 64 -6.81 -2.01 -10.77
C ILE A 64 -6.41 -0.80 -11.65
N ASP A 65 -6.55 -0.96 -12.97
CA ASP A 65 -6.22 0.06 -13.95
C ASP A 65 -7.09 1.32 -13.84
N ARG A 66 -8.40 1.20 -13.64
CA ARG A 66 -9.34 2.34 -13.69
C ARG A 66 -9.09 3.32 -12.54
N GLU A 67 -8.93 2.79 -11.33
CA GLU A 67 -8.71 3.63 -10.15
C GLU A 67 -7.32 4.28 -10.20
N MET A 68 -6.30 3.53 -10.61
CA MET A 68 -4.96 4.06 -10.81
C MET A 68 -4.96 5.25 -11.80
N TYR A 69 -5.57 5.10 -12.98
CA TYR A 69 -5.67 6.20 -13.94
C TYR A 69 -6.47 7.40 -13.42
N ARG A 70 -7.54 7.16 -12.67
CA ARG A 70 -8.30 8.22 -11.99
C ARG A 70 -7.40 8.98 -11.00
N LYS A 71 -6.61 8.28 -10.17
CA LYS A 71 -5.67 8.91 -9.22
C LYS A 71 -4.57 9.68 -9.96
N LEU A 72 -4.01 9.14 -11.05
CA LEU A 72 -3.04 9.87 -11.87
C LEU A 72 -3.60 11.17 -12.45
N LEU A 73 -4.89 11.23 -12.79
CA LEU A 73 -5.53 12.45 -13.28
C LEU A 73 -5.94 13.41 -12.16
N LEU A 74 -6.50 12.89 -11.07
CA LEU A 74 -7.17 13.66 -10.02
C LEU A 74 -6.26 14.08 -8.87
N ALA A 75 -5.12 13.40 -8.64
CA ALA A 75 -4.20 13.76 -7.58
C ALA A 75 -3.64 15.18 -7.77
N ASP A 76 -3.58 15.92 -6.67
CA ASP A 76 -3.04 17.27 -6.61
C ASP A 76 -1.52 17.26 -6.88
N VAL A 77 -0.82 16.25 -6.39
CA VAL A 77 0.60 16.00 -6.63
C VAL A 77 0.82 14.52 -6.96
N VAL A 78 1.70 14.23 -7.91
CA VAL A 78 2.21 12.88 -8.14
C VAL A 78 3.70 12.85 -7.85
N ILE A 79 4.15 11.89 -7.05
CA ILE A 79 5.56 11.62 -6.81
C ILE A 79 5.94 10.33 -7.50
N ALA A 80 6.92 10.38 -8.39
CA ALA A 80 7.35 9.25 -9.19
C ALA A 80 8.79 8.85 -8.83
N ASP A 81 8.94 7.72 -8.13
CA ASP A 81 10.27 7.14 -7.87
C ASP A 81 10.64 6.14 -8.97
N ILE A 82 11.68 6.47 -9.72
CA ILE A 82 12.15 5.68 -10.87
C ILE A 82 13.49 4.98 -10.59
N SER A 83 13.89 4.88 -9.33
CA SER A 83 15.23 4.42 -8.90
C SER A 83 15.59 3.02 -9.39
N THR A 84 14.59 2.14 -9.48
CA THR A 84 14.78 0.73 -9.89
C THR A 84 14.48 0.48 -11.36
N ASN A 85 14.21 1.53 -12.13
CA ASN A 85 13.79 1.38 -13.52
C ASN A 85 12.56 0.46 -13.68
N ASN A 86 11.64 0.51 -12.71
CA ASN A 86 10.40 -0.25 -12.75
C ASN A 86 9.56 0.21 -13.95
N ALA A 87 9.31 -0.71 -14.89
CA ALA A 87 8.54 -0.44 -16.11
C ALA A 87 7.14 0.11 -15.82
N ASN A 88 6.49 -0.34 -14.74
CA ASN A 88 5.16 0.14 -14.35
C ASN A 88 5.23 1.60 -13.89
N ALA A 89 6.17 1.94 -13.01
CA ALA A 89 6.35 3.31 -12.52
C ALA A 89 6.70 4.29 -13.67
N LEU A 90 7.52 3.86 -14.63
CA LEU A 90 7.83 4.64 -15.83
C LEU A 90 6.62 4.83 -16.74
N TYR A 91 5.82 3.78 -16.91
CA TYR A 91 4.59 3.84 -17.70
C TYR A 91 3.58 4.80 -17.07
N GLU A 92 3.35 4.68 -15.76
CA GLU A 92 2.47 5.57 -14.99
C GLU A 92 2.95 7.03 -15.01
N LEU A 93 4.27 7.28 -14.96
CA LEU A 93 4.85 8.60 -15.11
C LEU A 93 4.56 9.19 -16.51
N GLY A 94 4.72 8.38 -17.57
CA GLY A 94 4.37 8.78 -18.93
C GLY A 94 2.89 9.14 -19.07
N VAL A 95 2.01 8.32 -18.46
CA VAL A 95 0.58 8.60 -18.40
C VAL A 95 0.29 9.89 -17.64
N ARG A 96 0.91 10.12 -16.48
CA ARG A 96 0.77 11.38 -15.72
C ARG A 96 1.18 12.58 -16.55
N HIS A 97 2.32 12.51 -17.23
CA HIS A 97 2.76 13.57 -18.14
C HIS A 97 1.75 13.83 -19.28
N ALA A 98 1.06 12.81 -19.76
CA ALA A 98 0.01 12.99 -20.79
C ALA A 98 -1.27 13.60 -20.21
N LEU A 99 -1.62 13.29 -18.97
CA LEU A 99 -2.86 13.72 -18.33
C LEU A 99 -2.80 15.13 -17.74
N LYS A 100 -1.62 15.58 -17.27
CA LYS A 100 -1.47 16.86 -16.54
C LYS A 100 -0.24 17.65 -16.99
N LYS A 101 -0.37 18.97 -16.96
CA LYS A 101 0.72 19.91 -17.29
C LYS A 101 1.81 19.97 -16.22
N GLY A 102 1.44 19.77 -14.97
CA GLY A 102 2.26 20.09 -13.81
C GLY A 102 1.99 19.19 -12.62
N THR A 103 2.65 19.53 -11.52
CA THR A 103 2.55 18.93 -10.19
C THR A 103 3.01 17.47 -10.13
N THR A 104 4.04 17.16 -10.92
CA THR A 104 4.71 15.86 -10.97
C THR A 104 6.15 16.01 -10.48
N ILE A 105 6.51 15.33 -9.40
CA ILE A 105 7.85 15.34 -8.82
C ILE A 105 8.50 13.99 -9.10
N ILE A 106 9.67 14.00 -9.74
CA ILE A 106 10.42 12.78 -10.03
C ILE A 106 11.51 12.62 -8.96
N MET A 107 11.66 11.40 -8.46
CA MET A 107 12.71 10.99 -7.52
C MET A 107 13.53 9.86 -8.10
N SER A 108 14.83 9.86 -7.80
CA SER A 108 15.72 8.77 -8.21
C SER A 108 16.88 8.61 -7.24
N GLU A 109 17.24 7.36 -6.97
CA GLU A 109 18.46 7.03 -6.26
C GLU A 109 19.68 7.44 -7.12
N LYS A 110 20.71 7.95 -6.46
CA LYS A 110 21.90 8.57 -7.08
C LYS A 110 22.66 7.66 -8.04
N SER A 111 22.67 6.36 -7.81
CA SER A 111 23.23 5.35 -8.71
C SER A 111 22.25 4.79 -9.74
N GLY A 112 20.99 5.22 -9.69
CA GLY A 112 19.98 4.94 -10.70
C GLY A 112 20.37 5.53 -12.06
N VAL A 113 20.12 4.77 -13.13
CA VAL A 113 20.33 5.23 -14.50
C VAL A 113 19.04 5.91 -14.97
N LEU A 114 19.10 7.23 -15.14
CA LEU A 114 18.02 7.98 -15.77
C LEU A 114 18.01 7.69 -17.28
N HIS A 115 16.82 7.40 -17.82
CA HIS A 115 16.64 7.27 -19.26
C HIS A 115 16.80 8.62 -19.96
N PHE A 116 17.20 8.57 -21.23
CA PHE A 116 17.50 9.77 -22.03
C PHE A 116 16.37 10.81 -21.99
N ASP A 117 15.11 10.37 -22.07
CA ASP A 117 13.94 11.27 -22.06
C ASP A 117 13.69 11.97 -20.70
N LEU A 118 14.30 11.48 -19.62
CA LEU A 118 14.14 12.03 -18.26
C LEU A 118 15.38 12.80 -17.79
N ASN A 119 16.50 12.75 -18.51
CA ASN A 119 17.74 13.44 -18.13
C ASN A 119 17.62 14.97 -18.04
N HIS A 120 16.64 15.55 -18.74
CA HIS A 120 16.38 16.99 -18.72
C HIS A 120 15.31 17.39 -17.71
N THR A 121 14.68 16.42 -17.04
CA THR A 121 13.61 16.67 -16.07
C THR A 121 14.19 16.84 -14.67
N ALA A 122 13.74 17.88 -13.97
CA ALA A 122 14.16 18.13 -12.60
C ALA A 122 13.82 16.92 -11.72
N THR A 123 14.87 16.27 -11.19
CA THR A 123 14.76 15.04 -10.41
C THR A 123 15.37 15.26 -9.03
N LEU A 124 14.62 14.94 -7.98
CA LEU A 124 15.13 14.92 -6.62
C LEU A 124 15.96 13.65 -6.41
N ILE A 125 17.27 13.82 -6.34
CA ILE A 125 18.21 12.72 -6.14
C ILE A 125 18.40 12.45 -4.65
N TYR A 126 18.35 11.18 -4.25
CA TYR A 126 18.65 10.71 -2.90
C TYR A 126 19.62 9.52 -2.92
N GLU A 127 20.17 9.13 -1.77
CA GLU A 127 21.19 8.06 -1.69
C GLU A 127 20.85 7.05 -0.58
N HIS A 128 20.90 5.75 -0.92
CA HIS A 128 20.79 4.68 0.06
C HIS A 128 22.12 4.43 0.79
N LEU A 129 22.05 4.05 2.06
CA LEU A 129 23.16 3.55 2.86
C LEU A 129 23.03 2.04 3.03
N GLY A 130 23.64 1.27 2.12
CA GLY A 130 23.41 -0.16 2.04
C GLY A 130 22.03 -0.45 1.44
N ASP A 131 21.24 -1.28 2.10
CA ASP A 131 19.85 -1.53 1.70
C ASP A 131 18.86 -0.52 2.29
N ASP A 132 19.25 0.32 3.25
CA ASP A 132 18.38 1.27 3.95
C ASP A 132 18.72 2.75 3.63
N ILE A 133 18.03 3.71 4.24
CA ILE A 133 18.30 5.14 4.11
C ILE A 133 18.89 5.70 5.41
N GLY A 134 20.07 6.31 5.31
CA GLY A 134 20.69 6.96 6.46
C GLY A 134 19.84 8.11 7.00
N CYS A 135 19.69 8.22 8.33
CA CYS A 135 18.80 9.20 8.96
C CYS A 135 19.08 10.66 8.55
N SER A 136 20.35 11.03 8.32
CA SER A 136 20.72 12.37 7.87
C SER A 136 20.23 12.66 6.45
N GLU A 137 20.31 11.66 5.56
CA GLU A 137 19.85 11.77 4.19
C GLU A 137 18.32 11.81 4.15
N ALA A 138 17.64 10.93 4.90
CA ALA A 138 16.19 10.92 5.01
C ALA A 138 15.64 12.29 5.44
N ARG A 139 16.18 12.88 6.51
CA ARG A 139 15.76 14.21 7.00
C ARG A 139 15.99 15.31 5.96
N LYS A 140 17.15 15.30 5.31
CA LYS A 140 17.49 16.29 4.29
C LYS A 140 16.54 16.20 3.10
N LYS A 141 16.34 14.99 2.57
CA LYS A 141 15.50 14.74 1.39
C LYS A 141 14.03 14.95 1.67
N ARG A 142 13.55 14.61 2.87
CA ARG A 142 12.21 14.97 3.33
C ARG A 142 11.99 16.48 3.28
N SER A 143 12.91 17.28 3.82
CA SER A 143 12.79 18.74 3.80
C SER A 143 12.86 19.33 2.38
N GLU A 144 13.70 18.78 1.50
CA GLU A 144 13.75 19.17 0.09
C GLU A 144 12.44 18.82 -0.63
N LEU A 145 11.91 17.61 -0.41
CA LEU A 145 10.66 17.15 -1.01
C LEU A 145 9.45 17.97 -0.54
N GLN A 146 9.38 18.33 0.75
CA GLN A 146 8.33 19.22 1.28
C GLN A 146 8.28 20.57 0.56
N LYS A 147 9.45 21.14 0.25
CA LYS A 147 9.53 22.39 -0.50
C LYS A 147 9.01 22.20 -1.91
N LEU A 148 9.40 21.12 -2.59
CA LEU A 148 8.93 20.79 -3.94
C LEU A 148 7.41 20.59 -3.97
N ILE A 149 6.85 19.86 -3.00
CA ILE A 149 5.40 19.64 -2.85
C ILE A 149 4.68 20.98 -2.65
N SER A 150 5.19 21.82 -1.74
CA SER A 150 4.59 23.13 -1.45
C SER A 150 4.62 24.04 -2.67
N THR A 151 5.73 24.08 -3.40
CA THR A 151 5.86 24.83 -4.66
C THR A 151 4.91 24.30 -5.73
N ALA A 152 4.85 22.98 -5.93
CA ALA A 152 3.94 22.36 -6.91
C ALA A 152 2.47 22.67 -6.61
N LEU A 153 2.08 22.79 -5.34
CA LEU A 153 0.71 23.15 -4.95
C LEU A 153 0.37 24.63 -5.10
N GLN A 154 1.35 25.52 -5.09
CA GLN A 154 1.16 26.97 -5.13
C GLN A 154 1.36 27.55 -6.53
N GLU A 155 2.25 26.96 -7.32
CA GLU A 155 2.65 27.45 -8.63
C GLU A 155 2.13 26.55 -9.76
N SER A 156 1.58 27.15 -10.81
CA SER A 156 1.15 26.43 -12.02
C SER A 156 2.29 26.28 -13.02
N LYS A 157 3.43 25.74 -12.57
CA LYS A 157 4.57 25.46 -13.46
C LYS A 157 4.31 24.20 -14.27
N THR A 158 4.61 24.25 -15.58
CA THR A 158 4.58 23.06 -16.44
C THR A 158 5.85 22.24 -16.20
N ASP A 159 5.70 20.98 -15.84
CA ASP A 159 6.78 19.99 -15.66
C ASP A 159 6.66 18.80 -16.63
N SER A 160 5.51 18.63 -17.28
CA SER A 160 5.31 17.59 -18.28
C SER A 160 6.03 17.93 -19.60
N PRO A 161 6.91 17.05 -20.10
CA PRO A 161 7.56 17.24 -21.40
C PRO A 161 6.56 17.42 -22.54
N ILE A 162 5.41 16.73 -22.50
CA ILE A 162 4.37 16.80 -23.54
C ILE A 162 3.85 18.23 -23.66
N TYR A 163 3.50 18.86 -22.54
CA TYR A 163 2.94 20.21 -22.54
C TYR A 163 4.01 21.31 -22.63
N THR A 164 5.27 21.00 -22.32
CA THR A 164 6.41 21.87 -22.66
C THR A 164 6.60 21.98 -24.18
N PHE A 165 6.55 20.86 -24.90
CA PHE A 165 6.75 20.84 -26.36
C PHE A 165 5.46 21.10 -27.16
N LEU A 166 4.29 20.89 -26.57
CA LEU A 166 2.97 21.13 -27.16
C LEU A 166 2.12 22.05 -26.25
N PRO A 167 2.46 23.36 -26.14
CA PRO A 167 1.86 24.26 -25.14
C PRO A 167 0.35 24.48 -25.31
N ASP A 168 -0.14 24.43 -26.54
CA ASP A 168 -1.56 24.63 -26.88
C ASP A 168 -2.43 23.39 -26.66
N LEU A 169 -1.82 22.25 -26.30
CA LEU A 169 -2.56 21.02 -26.02
C LEU A 169 -3.43 21.20 -24.77
N LYS A 170 -4.69 20.79 -24.89
CA LYS A 170 -5.65 20.79 -23.78
C LYS A 170 -5.51 19.50 -22.98
N THR A 171 -5.48 19.62 -21.65
CA THR A 171 -5.48 18.46 -20.75
C THR A 171 -6.85 17.79 -20.71
N PRO A 172 -6.92 16.46 -20.60
CA PRO A 172 -8.17 15.78 -20.28
C PRO A 172 -8.68 16.21 -18.90
N THR A 173 -9.99 16.35 -18.77
CA THR A 173 -10.67 16.70 -17.51
C THR A 173 -11.96 15.92 -17.44
N PHE A 174 -12.33 15.45 -16.26
CA PHE A 174 -13.68 14.94 -16.01
C PHE A 174 -14.68 16.11 -15.99
N SER A 175 -15.90 15.84 -16.42
CA SER A 175 -17.04 16.71 -16.16
C SER A 175 -17.37 16.75 -14.67
N GLU A 176 -18.04 17.80 -14.21
CA GLU A 176 -18.48 17.92 -12.80
C GLU A 176 -19.30 16.69 -12.36
N LYS A 177 -20.19 16.22 -13.24
CA LYS A 177 -21.00 15.02 -13.00
C LYS A 177 -20.17 13.75 -12.83
N GLU A 178 -19.17 13.54 -13.69
CA GLU A 178 -18.26 12.37 -13.55
C GLU A 178 -17.46 12.43 -12.25
N ILE A 179 -17.06 13.63 -11.80
CA ILE A 179 -16.37 13.81 -10.52
C ILE A 179 -17.31 13.48 -9.36
N GLU A 180 -18.57 13.92 -9.41
CA GLU A 180 -19.59 13.58 -8.42
C GLU A 180 -19.82 12.07 -8.35
N GLU A 181 -20.01 11.41 -9.50
CA GLU A 181 -20.17 9.95 -9.58
C GLU A 181 -18.95 9.20 -9.00
N ILE A 182 -17.72 9.66 -9.27
CA ILE A 182 -16.49 9.07 -8.69
C ILE A 182 -16.46 9.22 -7.17
N VAL A 183 -16.87 10.38 -6.65
CA VAL A 183 -16.90 10.66 -5.21
C VAL A 183 -17.97 9.84 -4.53
N GLU A 184 -19.15 9.69 -5.14
CA GLU A 184 -20.21 8.80 -4.65
C GLU A 184 -19.76 7.33 -4.62
N GLU A 185 -19.18 6.82 -5.72
CA GLU A 185 -18.63 5.46 -5.81
C GLU A 185 -17.58 5.20 -4.71
N SER A 186 -16.69 6.16 -4.47
CA SER A 186 -15.67 6.06 -3.40
C SER A 186 -16.29 6.06 -2.00
N ASN A 187 -17.30 6.89 -1.76
CA ASN A 187 -17.98 6.97 -0.46
C ASN A 187 -18.82 5.72 -0.17
N GLU A 188 -19.41 5.10 -1.19
CA GLU A 188 -20.16 3.84 -1.06
C GLU A 188 -19.22 2.68 -0.71
N SER A 189 -18.08 2.57 -1.41
CA SER A 189 -17.04 1.57 -1.09
C SER A 189 -16.55 1.69 0.35
N GLU A 190 -16.27 2.92 0.82
CA GLU A 190 -15.82 3.14 2.21
C GLU A 190 -16.90 2.78 3.24
N LYS A 191 -18.18 3.06 2.95
CA LYS A 191 -19.29 2.65 3.84
C LYS A 191 -19.43 1.14 3.89
N GLU A 192 -19.39 0.46 2.74
CA GLU A 192 -19.46 -0.99 2.66
C GLU A 192 -18.33 -1.62 3.47
N TRP A 193 -17.10 -1.13 3.31
CA TRP A 193 -15.95 -1.53 4.11
C TRP A 193 -16.20 -1.37 5.62
N VAL A 194 -16.61 -0.18 6.07
CA VAL A 194 -16.84 0.10 7.49
C VAL A 194 -17.92 -0.81 8.07
N ASP A 195 -18.98 -1.09 7.31
CA ASP A 195 -20.06 -1.98 7.74
C ASP A 195 -19.59 -3.44 7.84
N VAL A 196 -18.88 -3.94 6.81
CA VAL A 196 -18.32 -5.31 6.81
C VAL A 196 -17.34 -5.50 7.97
N PHE A 197 -16.41 -4.56 8.15
CA PHE A 197 -15.39 -4.62 9.21
C PHE A 197 -16.01 -4.57 10.61
N ASN A 198 -16.94 -3.64 10.86
CA ASN A 198 -17.58 -3.52 12.17
C ASN A 198 -18.40 -4.76 12.52
N ASN A 199 -19.09 -5.36 11.54
CA ASN A 199 -19.81 -6.61 11.75
C ASN A 199 -18.86 -7.78 12.03
N ALA A 200 -17.74 -7.89 11.31
CA ALA A 200 -16.71 -8.90 11.55
C ALA A 200 -16.17 -8.82 12.99
N GLU A 201 -15.76 -7.63 13.42
CA GLU A 201 -15.22 -7.39 14.76
C GLU A 201 -16.25 -7.64 15.87
N LYS A 202 -17.52 -7.29 15.63
CA LYS A 202 -18.61 -7.57 16.56
C LYS A 202 -18.80 -9.08 16.76
N LEU A 203 -18.91 -9.83 15.66
CA LEU A 203 -19.10 -11.29 15.69
C LEU A 203 -17.91 -12.01 16.31
N LEU A 204 -16.68 -11.53 16.05
CA LEU A 204 -15.47 -12.04 16.68
C LEU A 204 -15.52 -11.88 18.21
N LYS A 205 -15.94 -10.71 18.71
CA LYS A 205 -16.08 -10.46 20.15
C LYS A 205 -17.18 -11.30 20.81
N GLU A 206 -18.24 -11.60 20.07
CA GLU A 206 -19.32 -12.49 20.50
C GLU A 206 -18.91 -13.98 20.45
N GLY A 207 -17.73 -14.30 19.90
CA GLY A 207 -17.25 -15.68 19.74
C GLY A 207 -17.91 -16.44 18.59
N ASN A 208 -18.63 -15.75 17.70
CA ASN A 208 -19.26 -16.35 16.53
C ASN A 208 -18.27 -16.43 15.35
N PHE A 209 -17.32 -17.36 15.45
CA PHE A 209 -16.22 -17.49 14.49
C PHE A 209 -16.69 -17.88 13.09
N THR A 210 -17.75 -18.69 12.96
CA THR A 210 -18.27 -19.14 11.66
C THR A 210 -18.80 -17.97 10.83
N GLU A 211 -19.60 -17.09 11.43
CA GLU A 211 -20.11 -15.90 10.73
C GLU A 211 -19.02 -14.83 10.59
N ALA A 212 -18.17 -14.63 11.60
CA ALA A 212 -17.04 -13.70 11.51
C ALA A 212 -16.12 -14.06 10.33
N LYS A 213 -15.85 -15.36 10.10
CA LYS A 213 -15.06 -15.86 8.97
C LYS A 213 -15.63 -15.39 7.62
N LYS A 214 -16.95 -15.38 7.45
CA LYS A 214 -17.61 -14.91 6.22
C LYS A 214 -17.36 -13.42 6.00
N TYR A 215 -17.55 -12.60 7.02
CA TYR A 215 -17.30 -11.16 6.93
C TYR A 215 -15.82 -10.84 6.72
N TYR A 216 -14.89 -11.53 7.37
CA TYR A 216 -13.45 -11.34 7.10
C TYR A 216 -13.05 -11.80 5.71
N SER A 217 -13.71 -12.82 5.14
CA SER A 217 -13.49 -13.22 3.75
C SER A 217 -13.94 -12.12 2.78
N GLN A 218 -15.12 -11.53 3.02
CA GLN A 218 -15.60 -10.36 2.26
C GLN A 218 -14.67 -9.15 2.43
N ALA A 219 -14.20 -8.91 3.65
CA ALA A 219 -13.26 -7.83 3.96
C ALA A 219 -11.94 -7.96 3.17
N ILE A 220 -11.44 -9.19 2.98
CA ILE A 220 -10.25 -9.48 2.17
C ILE A 220 -10.52 -9.29 0.67
N GLU A 221 -11.72 -9.59 0.20
CA GLU A 221 -12.11 -9.28 -1.20
C GLU A 221 -12.14 -7.76 -1.46
N LEU A 222 -12.59 -6.99 -0.47
CA LEU A 222 -12.58 -5.52 -0.51
C LEU A 222 -11.16 -4.95 -0.39
N ARG A 223 -10.35 -5.48 0.54
CA ARG A 223 -8.98 -5.06 0.80
C ARG A 223 -8.00 -6.26 0.77
N PRO A 224 -7.56 -6.67 -0.43
CA PRO A 224 -6.58 -7.74 -0.56
C PRO A 224 -5.24 -7.37 0.11
N ASN A 225 -4.50 -8.38 0.58
CA ASN A 225 -3.16 -8.23 1.19
C ASN A 225 -3.12 -7.39 2.49
N ASP A 226 -4.23 -7.23 3.20
CA ASP A 226 -4.22 -6.66 4.54
C ASP A 226 -3.84 -7.75 5.57
N ASP A 227 -2.65 -7.60 6.16
CA ASP A 227 -2.09 -8.55 7.14
C ASP A 227 -3.02 -8.76 8.33
N TYR A 228 -3.66 -7.69 8.82
CA TYR A 228 -4.59 -7.77 9.95
C TYR A 228 -5.82 -8.61 9.58
N LEU A 229 -6.38 -8.40 8.40
CA LEU A 229 -7.53 -9.19 7.94
C LEU A 229 -7.17 -10.66 7.73
N LEU A 230 -5.98 -10.95 7.18
CA LEU A 230 -5.48 -12.32 7.04
C LEU A 230 -5.29 -13.00 8.40
N GLN A 231 -4.75 -12.29 9.38
CA GLN A 231 -4.62 -12.77 10.77
C GLN A 231 -5.99 -13.04 11.41
N ARG A 232 -6.96 -12.13 11.24
CA ARG A 232 -8.32 -12.29 11.77
C ARG A 232 -9.08 -13.41 11.09
N LEU A 233 -8.97 -13.56 9.77
CA LEU A 233 -9.54 -14.68 9.04
C LEU A 233 -8.91 -16.00 9.49
N THR A 234 -7.59 -16.03 9.67
CA THR A 234 -6.85 -17.18 10.21
C THR A 234 -7.36 -17.56 11.60
N LEU A 235 -7.49 -16.59 12.51
CA LEU A 235 -8.00 -16.80 13.85
C LEU A 235 -9.42 -17.37 13.84
N CYS A 236 -10.32 -16.79 13.04
CA CYS A 236 -11.69 -17.28 12.91
C CYS A 236 -11.70 -18.71 12.36
N THR A 237 -10.91 -19.00 11.33
CA THR A 237 -10.81 -20.33 10.71
C THR A 237 -10.29 -21.37 11.70
N TYR A 238 -9.26 -21.02 12.48
CA TYR A 238 -8.69 -21.87 13.52
C TYR A 238 -9.69 -22.15 14.66
N LYS A 239 -10.55 -21.18 15.00
CA LYS A 239 -11.54 -21.28 16.08
C LYS A 239 -12.90 -21.81 15.65
N ASP A 240 -13.16 -21.93 14.35
CA ASP A 240 -14.40 -22.45 13.77
C ASP A 240 -14.49 -23.98 13.89
N VAL A 241 -14.66 -24.46 15.12
CA VAL A 241 -14.92 -25.87 15.42
C VAL A 241 -16.43 -26.09 15.39
N SER A 242 -17.01 -26.08 14.19
CA SER A 242 -18.40 -26.46 13.98
C SER A 242 -18.55 -27.98 13.91
N ASP A 243 -19.77 -28.50 14.13
CA ASP A 243 -20.06 -29.95 14.20
C ASP A 243 -19.59 -30.74 12.96
N ASN A 244 -19.32 -30.07 11.84
CA ASN A 244 -18.93 -30.67 10.56
C ASN A 244 -17.43 -30.55 10.23
N ILE A 245 -16.62 -29.87 11.04
CA ILE A 245 -15.19 -29.62 10.75
C ILE A 245 -14.34 -30.16 11.90
N SER A 246 -13.45 -31.12 11.58
CA SER A 246 -12.52 -31.63 12.59
C SER A 246 -11.54 -30.53 13.04
N PRO A 247 -11.14 -30.48 14.32
CA PRO A 247 -10.19 -29.47 14.82
C PRO A 247 -8.87 -29.43 14.04
N VAL A 248 -8.40 -30.59 13.56
CA VAL A 248 -7.19 -30.71 12.74
C VAL A 248 -7.36 -30.06 11.37
N MET A 249 -8.49 -30.28 10.71
CA MET A 249 -8.78 -29.64 9.41
C MET A 249 -8.83 -28.12 9.55
N ALA A 250 -9.54 -27.61 10.55
CA ALA A 250 -9.59 -26.18 10.84
C ALA A 250 -8.19 -25.57 11.05
N CYS A 251 -7.29 -26.30 11.71
CA CYS A 251 -5.90 -25.88 11.87
C CYS A 251 -5.11 -25.85 10.56
N PHE A 252 -5.27 -26.85 9.69
CA PHE A 252 -4.60 -26.86 8.39
C PHE A 252 -5.12 -25.76 7.46
N ASP A 253 -6.44 -25.54 7.43
CA ASP A 253 -7.05 -24.46 6.64
C ASP A 253 -6.55 -23.10 7.12
N ALA A 254 -6.52 -22.87 8.44
CA ALA A 254 -5.98 -21.65 9.03
C ALA A 254 -4.49 -21.45 8.70
N MET A 255 -3.68 -22.51 8.75
CA MET A 255 -2.26 -22.43 8.37
C MET A 255 -2.07 -22.14 6.88
N SER A 256 -2.96 -22.65 6.02
CA SER A 256 -2.94 -22.34 4.59
C SER A 256 -3.18 -20.85 4.35
N ILE A 257 -4.13 -20.24 5.05
CA ILE A 257 -4.40 -18.80 4.97
C ILE A 257 -3.19 -18.01 5.50
N LEU A 258 -2.69 -18.37 6.68
CA LEU A 258 -1.57 -17.68 7.33
C LEU A 258 -0.26 -17.78 6.55
N SER A 259 -0.10 -18.80 5.70
CA SER A 259 1.11 -18.99 4.88
C SER A 259 1.42 -17.78 3.98
N ALA A 260 0.41 -17.00 3.60
CA ALA A 260 0.58 -15.74 2.88
C ALA A 260 1.48 -14.74 3.62
N LEU A 261 1.48 -14.79 4.96
CA LEU A 261 2.30 -13.92 5.82
C LEU A 261 3.68 -14.52 6.15
N SER A 262 4.04 -15.63 5.52
CA SER A 262 5.36 -16.30 5.68
C SER A 262 5.76 -16.47 7.16
N PRO A 263 4.95 -17.15 8.00
CA PRO A 263 5.16 -17.23 9.45
C PRO A 263 6.52 -17.82 9.83
N ASP A 264 7.09 -18.68 8.98
CA ASP A 264 8.41 -19.29 9.21
C ASP A 264 9.58 -18.30 9.04
N THR A 265 9.36 -17.12 8.47
CA THR A 265 10.37 -16.05 8.33
C THR A 265 9.93 -14.71 8.90
N SER A 266 8.65 -14.56 9.25
CA SER A 266 8.09 -13.34 9.83
C SER A 266 8.63 -13.07 11.24
N ASN A 267 8.69 -11.78 11.59
CA ASN A 267 8.97 -11.29 12.94
C ASN A 267 7.75 -10.57 13.54
N ASP A 268 6.59 -10.64 12.88
CA ASP A 268 5.35 -10.08 13.39
C ASP A 268 4.78 -10.98 14.51
N PRO A 269 4.65 -10.47 15.76
CA PRO A 269 4.25 -11.28 16.91
C PRO A 269 2.88 -11.95 16.77
N GLU A 270 1.91 -11.28 16.12
CA GLU A 270 0.56 -11.83 15.91
C GLU A 270 0.61 -13.01 14.93
N THR A 271 1.33 -12.86 13.82
CA THR A 271 1.56 -13.90 12.82
C THR A 271 2.27 -15.12 13.43
N THR A 272 3.38 -14.89 14.15
CA THR A 272 4.13 -15.99 14.78
C THR A 272 3.35 -16.63 15.92
N GLY A 273 2.61 -15.84 16.70
CA GLY A 273 1.78 -16.30 17.80
C GLY A 273 0.61 -17.18 17.33
N LEU A 274 -0.08 -16.77 16.25
CA LEU A 274 -1.13 -17.57 15.60
C LEU A 274 -0.56 -18.87 15.04
N ALA A 275 0.55 -18.81 14.30
CA ALA A 275 1.19 -19.99 13.73
C ALA A 275 1.62 -20.99 14.81
N GLY A 276 2.16 -20.49 15.93
CA GLY A 276 2.52 -21.30 17.10
C GLY A 276 1.29 -21.94 17.75
N ALA A 277 0.20 -21.19 17.91
CA ALA A 277 -1.04 -21.69 18.49
C ALA A 277 -1.67 -22.79 17.63
N ILE A 278 -1.71 -22.61 16.32
CA ILE A 278 -2.22 -23.60 15.38
C ILE A 278 -1.37 -24.86 15.42
N SER A 279 -0.03 -24.73 15.31
CA SER A 279 0.90 -25.87 15.34
C SER A 279 0.78 -26.68 16.64
N LYS A 280 0.65 -25.99 17.79
CA LYS A 280 0.42 -26.63 19.09
C LYS A 280 -0.90 -27.40 19.14
N ASN A 281 -1.97 -26.91 18.51
CA ASN A 281 -3.25 -27.63 18.48
C ASN A 281 -3.22 -28.81 17.51
N ILE A 282 -2.53 -28.71 16.37
CA ILE A 282 -2.29 -29.86 15.49
C ILE A 282 -1.59 -30.97 16.30
N TRP A 283 -0.51 -30.65 17.01
CA TRP A 283 0.17 -31.63 17.87
C TRP A 283 -0.76 -32.25 18.93
N ARG A 284 -1.67 -31.48 19.53
CA ARG A 284 -2.60 -32.02 20.53
C ARG A 284 -3.49 -33.13 19.98
N GLU A 285 -3.88 -33.02 18.71
CA GLU A 285 -4.74 -33.98 18.04
C GLU A 285 -3.96 -35.17 17.46
N ILE A 286 -2.86 -34.94 16.75
CA ILE A 286 -2.15 -36.00 16.01
C ILE A 286 -0.92 -36.57 16.73
N LYS A 287 -0.44 -35.90 17.79
CA LYS A 287 0.73 -36.27 18.62
C LYS A 287 2.09 -36.35 17.89
N ASP A 288 2.19 -35.78 16.70
CA ASP A 288 3.45 -35.65 15.96
C ASP A 288 4.32 -34.52 16.54
N ILE A 289 5.47 -34.89 17.09
CA ILE A 289 6.41 -33.99 17.80
C ILE A 289 6.90 -32.85 16.90
N SER A 290 6.98 -33.05 15.58
CA SER A 290 7.45 -32.00 14.66
C SER A 290 6.62 -30.71 14.76
N PHE A 291 5.32 -30.82 15.01
CA PHE A 291 4.43 -29.68 15.20
C PHE A 291 4.61 -29.00 16.57
N LEU A 292 5.02 -29.75 17.60
CA LEU A 292 5.35 -29.17 18.90
C LEU A 292 6.65 -28.39 18.82
N ASP A 293 7.68 -28.95 18.19
CA ASP A 293 8.96 -28.27 17.97
C ASP A 293 8.76 -27.00 17.15
N LYS A 294 7.96 -27.07 16.08
CA LYS A 294 7.58 -25.90 15.28
C LYS A 294 6.86 -24.83 16.12
N ALA A 295 5.93 -25.23 16.99
CA ALA A 295 5.23 -24.28 17.87
C ALA A 295 6.18 -23.56 18.83
N ILE A 296 7.13 -24.28 19.43
CA ILE A 296 8.14 -23.71 20.34
C ILE A 296 8.99 -22.66 19.60
N LEU A 297 9.52 -23.02 18.43
CA LEU A 297 10.34 -22.12 17.61
C LEU A 297 9.58 -20.83 17.24
N LEU A 298 8.30 -20.96 16.88
CA LEU A 298 7.46 -19.80 16.52
C LEU A 298 7.18 -18.91 17.73
N TYR A 299 6.93 -19.48 18.92
CA TYR A 299 6.73 -18.69 20.13
C TYR A 299 7.99 -17.98 20.61
N GLU A 300 9.17 -18.59 20.46
CA GLU A 300 10.45 -17.96 20.81
C GLU A 300 10.76 -16.72 19.96
N ARG A 301 10.19 -16.63 18.75
CA ARG A 301 10.36 -15.50 17.83
C ARG A 301 9.36 -14.36 18.03
N GLY A 302 8.25 -14.63 18.71
CA GLY A 302 7.22 -13.63 18.99
C GLY A 302 7.48 -12.76 20.23
N TYR A 303 8.65 -12.92 20.87
CA TYR A 303 9.08 -12.19 22.07
C TYR A 303 10.25 -11.24 21.81
#